data_AF-A0A7V9R5D6-F1
#
_entry.id   AF-A0A7V9R5D6-F1
#
_cell.length_a   1.000
_cell.length_b   1.000
_cell.length_c   1.000
_cell.angle_alpha   90.00
_cell.angle_beta   90.00
_cell.angle_gamma   90.00
#
_symmetry.space_group_name_H-M   'P 1'
#
loop_
_entity.id
_entity.type
_entity.pdbx_description
1 polymer ?
#
loop_
_entity_poly.entity_id
_entity_poly.type
_entity_poly.pdbx_seq_one_letter_code
_entity_poly.pdbx_strand_id
1 'polypeptide(L)'
;MSSPYQREEHRESERVDDLMLRGGEAHDDSEDQARTASSVRDIASRIPESLSAIGRDISRTIERAMSAKDDYVVAVKVSPEAQDKLEQLVQAGVFRNRAEAAGFLIDEGIRIQAALFGRVEQKLAEIERLRAELRGMINEKPA
;
A
#
# COMPACT_ATOMS: atom_id res chain seq x y z
N MET A 1 44.62 8.50 15.63
CA MET A 1 44.89 9.18 16.91
C MET A 1 44.84 10.68 16.66
N SER A 2 43.93 11.37 17.37
CA SER A 2 43.92 12.80 17.79
C SER A 2 43.95 13.90 16.71
N SER A 3 43.21 15.01 16.74
CA SER A 3 42.13 15.56 17.57
C SER A 3 41.58 16.79 16.81
N PRO A 4 40.28 17.17 16.97
CA PRO A 4 39.63 18.27 16.26
C PRO A 4 39.59 19.57 17.08
N TYR A 5 39.52 20.72 16.41
CA TYR A 5 39.00 21.99 16.94
C TYR A 5 38.52 22.88 15.79
N GLN A 6 37.22 23.16 15.71
CA GLN A 6 36.74 24.52 15.44
C GLN A 6 35.30 24.66 15.95
N ARG A 7 35.09 25.70 16.77
CA ARG A 7 33.86 26.09 17.47
C ARG A 7 33.50 27.48 16.94
N GLU A 8 32.26 27.69 16.51
CA GLU A 8 31.66 29.03 16.41
C GLU A 8 30.24 29.01 16.98
N GLU A 9 30.02 29.90 17.95
CA GLU A 9 28.76 30.25 18.61
C GLU A 9 28.23 31.59 18.07
N HIS A 10 26.97 31.91 18.43
CA HIS A 10 26.26 33.22 18.39
C HIS A 10 25.28 33.41 17.21
N ARG A 11 24.04 33.92 17.37
CA ARG A 11 23.26 34.49 18.49
C ARG A 11 21.75 34.57 18.09
N GLU A 12 20.87 34.55 19.08
CA GLU A 12 19.41 34.78 19.01
C GLU A 12 19.00 36.25 18.77
N SER A 13 17.80 36.51 18.23
CA SER A 13 16.69 37.28 18.88
C SER A 13 15.63 37.81 17.88
N GLU A 14 14.38 37.77 18.34
CA GLU A 14 13.06 38.10 17.75
C GLU A 14 12.83 39.60 17.40
N ARG A 15 11.73 39.89 16.67
CA ARG A 15 10.62 40.79 17.11
C ARG A 15 9.47 40.95 16.06
N VAL A 16 8.32 40.36 16.43
CA VAL A 16 6.89 40.77 16.43
C VAL A 16 6.31 41.80 15.43
N ASP A 17 5.10 41.40 14.96
CA ASP A 17 3.94 42.08 14.34
C ASP A 17 3.79 43.61 14.45
N ASP A 18 3.22 44.21 13.39
CA ASP A 18 2.44 45.44 13.51
C ASP A 18 1.15 45.40 12.67
N LEU A 19 0.03 45.60 13.36
CA LEU A 19 -1.36 45.47 12.93
C LEU A 19 -1.85 46.86 12.48
N MET A 20 -2.43 46.97 11.28
CA MET A 20 -3.14 48.19 10.85
C MET A 20 -4.58 47.86 10.43
N LEU A 21 -5.52 48.13 11.34
CA LEU A 21 -6.96 48.21 11.08
C LEU A 21 -7.34 49.67 10.80
N ARG A 22 -7.92 49.92 9.63
CA ARG A 22 -8.66 51.15 9.26
C ARG A 22 -9.59 50.77 8.10
N GLY A 23 -10.90 50.96 8.07
CA GLY A 23 -11.86 51.68 8.90
C GLY A 23 -12.93 52.20 7.93
N GLY A 24 -14.18 51.71 8.06
CA GLY A 24 -15.45 52.30 7.58
C GLY A 24 -15.65 52.59 6.08
N GLU A 25 -16.69 52.00 5.47
CA GLU A 25 -17.91 52.68 4.96
C GLU A 25 -18.72 51.76 4.02
N ALA A 26 -20.03 51.98 3.99
CA ALA A 26 -21.06 51.09 3.48
C ALA A 26 -21.49 51.37 2.03
N HIS A 27 -21.85 50.28 1.34
CA HIS A 27 -22.84 50.12 0.25
C HIS A 27 -22.86 51.07 -0.96
N ASP A 28 -22.57 50.49 -2.13
CA ASP A 28 -23.34 50.75 -3.36
C ASP A 28 -23.58 49.39 -4.08
N ASP A 29 -24.80 48.87 -3.96
CA ASP A 29 -25.28 47.61 -4.55
C ASP A 29 -25.87 47.88 -5.94
N SER A 30 -25.16 47.59 -7.03
CA SER A 30 -25.82 47.40 -8.34
C SER A 30 -24.98 46.79 -9.48
N GLU A 31 -23.68 46.51 -9.33
CA GLU A 31 -22.86 46.00 -10.45
C GLU A 31 -22.40 44.53 -10.33
N ASP A 32 -22.48 43.91 -9.15
CA ASP A 32 -21.90 42.57 -8.94
C ASP A 32 -22.77 41.42 -9.45
N GLN A 33 -24.10 41.57 -9.52
CA GLN A 33 -24.99 40.46 -9.90
C GLN A 33 -24.79 39.96 -11.34
N ALA A 34 -24.34 40.81 -12.27
CA ALA A 34 -24.13 40.43 -13.66
C ALA A 34 -22.86 39.59 -13.88
N ARG A 35 -21.83 39.78 -13.05
CA ARG A 35 -20.56 39.04 -13.16
C ARG A 35 -20.62 37.68 -12.47
N THR A 36 -21.35 37.56 -11.37
CA THR A 36 -21.54 36.28 -10.67
C THR A 36 -22.41 35.30 -11.45
N ALA A 37 -23.42 35.80 -12.18
CA ALA A 37 -24.30 34.97 -13.00
C ALA A 37 -23.57 34.25 -14.16
N SER A 38 -22.53 34.88 -14.72
CA SER A 38 -21.67 34.28 -15.75
C SER A 38 -20.78 33.17 -15.17
N SER A 39 -20.20 33.38 -13.98
CA SER A 39 -19.30 32.41 -13.35
C SER A 39 -20.00 31.11 -12.96
N VAL A 40 -21.25 31.17 -12.47
CA VAL A 40 -22.04 29.97 -12.11
C VAL A 40 -22.45 29.17 -13.34
N ARG A 41 -22.70 29.83 -14.48
CA ARG A 41 -23.08 29.16 -15.73
C ARG A 41 -21.91 28.46 -16.42
N ASP A 42 -20.70 29.00 -16.31
CA ASP A 42 -19.47 28.37 -16.82
C ASP A 42 -18.99 27.20 -15.95
N ILE A 43 -19.32 27.19 -14.65
CA ILE A 43 -19.07 26.04 -13.78
C ILE A 43 -20.05 24.91 -14.12
N ALA A 44 -21.33 25.22 -14.35
CA ALA A 44 -22.36 24.24 -14.68
C ALA A 44 -22.08 23.44 -15.97
N SER A 45 -21.36 24.02 -16.94
CA SER A 45 -21.00 23.35 -18.20
C SER A 45 -19.78 22.42 -18.09
N ARG A 46 -19.00 22.51 -17.00
CA ARG A 46 -17.80 21.67 -16.76
C ARG A 46 -18.03 20.49 -15.81
N ILE A 47 -19.19 20.45 -15.15
CA ILE A 47 -19.58 19.38 -14.21
C ILE A 47 -19.80 18.00 -14.88
N PRO A 48 -20.29 17.88 -16.14
CA PRO A 48 -20.51 16.56 -16.75
C PRO A 48 -19.22 15.75 -16.97
N GLU A 49 -18.15 16.38 -17.44
CA GLU A 49 -16.85 15.73 -17.69
C GLU A 49 -16.15 15.28 -16.40
N SER A 50 -16.19 16.09 -15.33
CA SER A 50 -15.48 15.77 -14.08
C SER A 50 -16.14 14.65 -13.28
N LEU A 51 -17.47 14.51 -13.31
CA LEU A 51 -18.17 13.38 -12.67
C LEU A 51 -17.98 12.05 -13.44
N SER A 52 -17.91 12.11 -14.77
CA SER A 52 -17.61 10.94 -15.62
C SER A 52 -16.16 10.47 -15.49
N ALA A 53 -15.22 11.34 -15.12
CA ALA A 53 -13.84 10.96 -14.81
C ALA A 53 -13.74 10.21 -13.47
N ILE A 54 -14.42 10.70 -12.43
CA ILE A 54 -14.42 10.10 -11.08
C ILE A 54 -15.05 8.69 -11.08
N GLY A 55 -16.15 8.47 -11.82
CA GLY A 55 -16.79 7.16 -11.92
C GLY A 55 -15.94 6.09 -12.63
N ARG A 56 -15.10 6.49 -13.58
CA ARG A 56 -14.16 5.60 -14.29
C ARG A 56 -12.95 5.24 -13.44
N ASP A 57 -12.49 6.15 -12.59
CA ASP A 57 -11.32 5.93 -11.74
C ASP A 57 -11.61 5.04 -10.52
N ILE A 58 -12.81 5.14 -9.93
CA ILE A 58 -13.24 4.26 -8.83
C ILE A 58 -13.46 2.83 -9.34
N SER A 59 -14.15 2.65 -10.47
CA SER A 59 -14.38 1.33 -11.06
C SER A 59 -13.07 0.62 -11.41
N ARG A 60 -12.11 1.36 -12.00
CA ARG A 60 -10.78 0.83 -12.35
C ARG A 60 -9.93 0.50 -11.11
N THR A 61 -10.10 1.22 -10.01
CA THR A 61 -9.36 0.96 -8.76
C THR A 61 -9.92 -0.26 -8.03
N ILE A 62 -11.24 -0.46 -8.04
CA ILE A 62 -11.88 -1.66 -7.46
C ILE A 62 -11.53 -2.90 -8.29
N GLU A 63 -11.58 -2.82 -9.63
CA GLU A 63 -11.14 -3.92 -10.51
C GLU A 63 -9.66 -4.25 -10.30
N ARG A 64 -8.77 -3.26 -10.17
CA ARG A 64 -7.34 -3.48 -9.89
C ARG A 64 -7.10 -4.07 -8.50
N ALA A 65 -7.90 -3.70 -7.49
CA ALA A 65 -7.80 -4.26 -6.15
C ALA A 65 -8.33 -5.70 -6.07
N MET A 66 -9.30 -6.07 -6.91
CA MET A 66 -9.77 -7.45 -7.03
C MET A 66 -8.79 -8.31 -7.85
N SER A 67 -8.26 -7.81 -8.97
CA SER A 67 -7.27 -8.54 -9.77
C SER A 67 -5.90 -8.69 -9.09
N ALA A 68 -5.53 -7.80 -8.18
CA ALA A 68 -4.25 -7.90 -7.45
C ALA A 68 -4.26 -8.93 -6.31
N LYS A 69 -5.44 -9.48 -5.94
CA LYS A 69 -5.55 -10.43 -4.84
C LYS A 69 -5.29 -11.89 -5.22
N ASP A 70 -5.44 -12.25 -6.49
CA ASP A 70 -5.63 -13.66 -6.86
C ASP A 70 -4.51 -14.30 -7.71
N ASP A 71 -3.47 -13.55 -8.11
CA ASP A 71 -2.36 -14.08 -8.92
C ASP A 71 -1.01 -13.97 -8.20
N TYR A 72 -0.79 -14.82 -7.18
CA TYR A 72 0.55 -15.06 -6.65
C TYR A 72 1.35 -15.89 -7.66
N VAL A 73 2.00 -15.23 -8.62
CA VAL A 73 2.87 -15.89 -9.61
C VAL A 73 4.29 -16.01 -9.05
N VAL A 74 4.75 -17.25 -8.88
CA VAL A 74 6.13 -17.55 -8.48
C VAL A 74 6.87 -18.20 -9.65
N ALA A 75 7.94 -17.55 -10.12
CA ALA A 75 8.85 -18.16 -11.08
C ALA A 75 9.84 -19.07 -10.36
N VAL A 76 9.76 -20.38 -10.62
CA VAL A 76 10.65 -21.39 -10.02
C VAL A 76 11.45 -22.14 -11.08
N LYS A 77 12.69 -22.48 -10.76
CA LYS A 77 13.47 -23.43 -11.56
C LYS A 77 13.07 -24.84 -11.17
N VAL A 78 12.66 -25.64 -12.15
CA VAL A 78 12.29 -27.05 -11.95
C VAL A 78 13.37 -27.97 -12.51
N SER A 79 13.40 -29.22 -12.05
CA SER A 79 14.27 -30.24 -12.63
C SER A 79 13.76 -30.65 -14.03
N PRO A 80 14.65 -31.19 -14.90
CA PRO A 80 14.22 -31.70 -16.22
C PRO A 80 13.12 -32.76 -16.10
N GLU A 81 13.22 -33.65 -15.12
CA GLU A 81 12.19 -34.67 -14.87
C GLU A 81 10.85 -34.05 -14.50
N ALA A 82 10.83 -33.06 -13.60
CA ALA A 82 9.59 -32.37 -13.23
C ALA A 82 8.97 -31.67 -14.44
N GLN A 83 9.79 -31.04 -15.28
CA GLN A 83 9.33 -30.42 -16.53
C GLN A 83 8.65 -31.45 -17.45
N ASP A 84 9.26 -32.62 -17.66
CA ASP A 84 8.68 -33.67 -18.51
C ASP A 84 7.36 -34.21 -17.95
N LYS A 85 7.26 -34.37 -16.62
CA LYS A 85 6.02 -34.82 -15.96
C LYS A 85 4.90 -33.79 -16.08
N LEU A 86 5.21 -32.51 -15.92
CA LEU A 86 4.24 -31.43 -16.13
C LEU A 86 3.75 -31.39 -17.58
N GLU A 87 4.66 -31.57 -18.54
CA GLU A 87 4.34 -31.65 -19.96
C GLU A 87 3.39 -32.83 -20.26
N GLN A 88 3.65 -34.01 -19.69
CA GLN A 88 2.78 -35.19 -19.83
C GLN A 88 1.36 -34.93 -19.32
N LEU A 89 1.22 -34.25 -18.19
CA LEU A 89 -0.10 -33.93 -17.63
C LEU A 89 -0.91 -32.96 -18.51
N VAL A 90 -0.23 -32.00 -19.14
CA VAL A 90 -0.86 -31.08 -20.10
C VAL A 90 -1.21 -31.81 -21.41
N GLN A 91 -0.31 -32.63 -21.93
CA GLN A 91 -0.53 -33.42 -23.16
C GLN A 91 -1.66 -34.45 -23.00
N ALA A 92 -1.80 -35.02 -21.80
CA ALA A 92 -2.91 -35.90 -21.45
C ALA A 92 -4.25 -35.16 -21.30
N GLY A 93 -4.26 -33.82 -21.37
CA GLY A 93 -5.46 -32.99 -21.25
C GLY A 93 -6.00 -32.87 -19.82
N VAL A 94 -5.23 -33.29 -18.80
CA VAL A 94 -5.64 -33.19 -17.39
C VAL A 94 -5.65 -31.74 -16.92
N PHE A 95 -4.68 -30.95 -17.38
CA PHE A 95 -4.56 -29.51 -17.08
C PHE A 95 -4.40 -28.71 -18.37
N ARG A 96 -4.82 -27.44 -18.33
CA ARG A 96 -4.78 -26.56 -19.52
C ARG A 96 -3.37 -26.06 -19.80
N ASN A 97 -2.56 -25.88 -18.76
CA ASN A 97 -1.20 -25.37 -18.88
C ASN A 97 -0.29 -25.91 -17.76
N ARG A 98 1.02 -25.72 -17.92
CA ARG A 98 2.04 -26.23 -17.00
C ARG A 98 1.98 -25.58 -15.62
N ALA A 99 1.58 -24.30 -15.54
CA ALA A 99 1.49 -23.59 -14.25
C ALA A 99 0.34 -24.15 -13.40
N GLU A 100 -0.80 -24.47 -14.01
CA GLU A 100 -1.94 -25.12 -13.36
C GLU A 100 -1.57 -26.52 -12.84
N ALA A 101 -0.90 -27.32 -13.66
CA ALA A 101 -0.39 -28.63 -13.26
C ALA A 101 0.62 -28.52 -12.09
N ALA A 102 1.52 -27.54 -12.14
CA ALA A 102 2.50 -27.31 -11.08
C ALA A 102 1.84 -26.85 -9.79
N GLY A 103 0.88 -25.92 -9.85
CA GLY A 103 0.09 -25.48 -8.69
C GLY A 103 -0.60 -26.65 -8.01
N PHE A 104 -1.29 -27.49 -8.78
CA PHE A 104 -1.94 -28.69 -8.26
C PHE A 104 -0.95 -29.63 -7.53
N LEU A 105 0.21 -29.92 -8.13
CA LEU A 105 1.20 -30.79 -7.52
C LEU A 105 1.85 -30.17 -6.27
N ILE A 106 2.00 -28.85 -6.23
CA ILE A 106 2.47 -28.13 -5.03
C ILE A 106 1.45 -28.27 -3.90
N ASP A 107 0.17 -28.05 -4.18
CA ASP A 107 -0.90 -28.19 -3.18
C ASP A 107 -0.99 -29.61 -2.64
N GLU A 108 -0.89 -30.62 -3.51
CA GLU A 108 -0.86 -32.01 -3.09
C GLU A 108 0.39 -32.33 -2.26
N GLY A 109 1.55 -31.81 -2.67
CA GLY A 109 2.80 -31.93 -1.91
C GLY A 109 2.69 -31.32 -0.51
N ILE A 110 2.06 -30.15 -0.38
CA ILE A 110 1.78 -29.51 0.91
C ILE A 110 0.86 -30.39 1.75
N ARG A 111 -0.20 -30.95 1.16
CA ARG A 111 -1.15 -31.81 1.86
C ARG A 111 -0.50 -33.11 2.36
N ILE A 112 0.29 -33.78 1.51
CA ILE A 112 1.02 -34.99 1.86
C ILE A 112 2.00 -34.71 3.01
N GLN A 113 2.64 -33.53 2.99
CA GLN A 113 3.61 -33.12 4.01
C GLN A 113 2.97 -32.32 5.17
N ALA A 114 1.64 -32.37 5.36
CA ALA A 114 0.95 -31.57 6.38
C ALA A 114 1.52 -31.79 7.80
N ALA A 115 1.94 -33.01 8.15
CA ALA A 115 2.55 -33.30 9.45
C ALA A 115 3.92 -32.62 9.64
N LEU A 116 4.69 -32.42 8.57
CA LEU A 116 5.94 -31.65 8.63
C LEU A 116 5.62 -30.17 8.88
N PHE A 117 4.70 -29.60 8.09
CA PHE A 117 4.31 -28.20 8.23
C PHE A 117 3.70 -27.90 9.60
N GLY A 118 2.89 -28.80 10.17
CA GLY A 118 2.37 -28.66 11.53
C GLY A 118 3.46 -28.63 12.61
N ARG A 119 4.53 -29.42 12.47
CA ARG A 119 5.69 -29.35 13.38
C ARG A 119 6.46 -28.04 13.22
N VAL A 120 6.61 -27.56 11.98
CA VAL A 120 7.25 -26.26 11.70
C VAL A 120 6.44 -25.13 12.34
N GLU A 121 5.12 -25.13 12.16
CA GLU A 121 4.21 -24.15 12.74
C GLU A 121 4.28 -24.14 14.27
N GLN A 122 4.26 -25.31 14.90
CA GLN A 122 4.41 -25.44 16.35
C GLN A 122 5.72 -24.80 16.85
N LYS A 123 6.83 -25.02 16.15
CA LYS A 123 8.13 -24.46 16.53
C LYS A 123 8.23 -22.96 16.26
N LEU A 124 7.63 -22.46 15.20
CA LEU A 124 7.52 -21.02 14.96
C LEU A 124 6.70 -20.34 16.06
N ALA A 125 5.60 -20.94 16.50
CA ALA A 125 4.79 -20.42 17.60
C ALA A 125 5.56 -20.39 18.94
N GLU A 126 6.37 -21.42 19.21
CA GLU A 126 7.25 -21.45 20.39
C GLU A 126 8.30 -20.33 20.35
N ILE A 127 8.92 -20.10 19.19
CA ILE A 127 9.87 -18.99 18.99
C ILE A 127 9.20 -17.64 19.23
N GLU A 128 8.00 -17.42 18.69
CA GLU A 128 7.28 -16.17 18.91
C GLU A 128 6.89 -15.96 20.38
N ARG A 129 6.50 -17.03 21.10
CA ARG A 129 6.26 -16.97 22.56
C ARG A 129 7.51 -16.55 23.30
N LEU A 130 8.66 -17.18 23.01
CA LEU A 130 9.94 -16.85 23.63
C LEU A 130 10.37 -15.41 23.31
N ARG A 131 10.16 -14.95 22.06
CA ARG A 131 10.41 -13.55 21.68
C ARG A 131 9.54 -12.57 22.45
N ALA A 132 8.28 -12.91 22.69
CA ALA A 132 7.37 -12.09 23.48
C ALA A 132 7.79 -12.05 24.96
N GLU A 133 8.19 -13.19 25.53
CA GLU A 133 8.68 -13.30 26.91
C GLU A 133 9.96 -12.45 27.12
N LEU A 134 10.92 -12.54 26.20
CA LEU A 134 12.13 -11.70 26.23
C LEU A 134 11.81 -10.20 26.17
N ARG A 135 10.89 -9.80 25.29
CA ARG A 135 10.42 -8.40 25.22
C ARG A 135 9.74 -7.96 26.51
N GLY A 136 9.00 -8.87 27.16
CA GLY A 136 8.38 -8.64 28.46
C GLY A 136 9.41 -8.37 29.56
N MET A 137 10.45 -9.21 29.68
CA MET A 137 11.52 -9.05 30.66
C MET A 137 12.30 -7.73 30.50
N ILE A 138 12.53 -7.27 29.26
CA ILE A 138 13.21 -6.00 29.00
C ILE A 138 12.33 -4.79 29.38
N ASN A 139 11.01 -4.92 29.24
CA ASN A 139 10.06 -3.85 29.59
C ASN A 139 9.66 -3.83 31.08
N GLU A 140 9.97 -4.88 31.85
CA GLU A 140 9.92 -4.83 33.31
C GLU A 140 11.05 -3.95 33.82
N LYS A 141 10.69 -2.70 34.12
CA LYS A 141 11.57 -1.67 34.64
C LYS A 141 12.31 -2.21 35.89
N PRO A 142 13.65 -2.14 35.97
CA PRO A 142 14.34 -2.47 37.20
C PRO A 142 13.86 -1.50 38.30
N ALA A 143 13.47 -2.07 39.44
CA ALA A 143 13.04 -1.34 40.63
C ALA A 143 14.16 -0.49 41.23
#